data_AF-A0A1Z5L8C3-F1
#
_entry.id   AF-A0A1Z5L8C3-F1
#
_cell.length_a   1.000
_cell.length_b   1.000
_cell.length_c   1.000
_cell.angle_alpha   90.00
_cell.angle_beta   90.00
_cell.angle_gamma   90.00
#
_symmetry.space_group_name_H-M   'P 1'
#
loop_
_entity.id
_entity.type
_entity.pdbx_description
1 polymer ?
#
loop_
_entity_poly.entity_id
_entity_poly.type
_entity_poly.pdbx_seq_one_letter_code
_entity_poly.pdbx_strand_id
1 'polypeptide(L)'
;MTVLQVKTALFVFCAGRLLDKLKYICGELQDGNHRISHEELENFLRNISRIPEFLGEKLSFGSHFVPAAVESICKLTSLPTIPDDVFLNWLLKEPQNLVWISTFYRMRSTENGKSCGSSLCSYL
;
A
#
# COMPACT_ATOMS: atom_id res chain seq x y z
N MET A 1 -5.47 17.57 6.49
CA MET A 1 -5.61 16.11 6.35
C MET A 1 -6.93 15.84 5.65
N THR A 2 -6.95 15.14 4.52
CA THR A 2 -8.19 14.75 3.86
C THR A 2 -8.82 13.54 4.55
N VAL A 3 -10.14 13.37 4.46
CA VAL A 3 -10.85 12.23 5.09
C VAL A 3 -10.27 10.88 4.63
N LEU A 4 -9.87 10.78 3.36
CA LEU A 4 -9.20 9.60 2.80
C LEU A 4 -7.91 9.25 3.55
N GLN A 5 -7.07 10.24 3.88
CA GLN A 5 -5.82 10.02 4.62
C GLN A 5 -6.06 9.41 6.01
N VAL A 6 -7.09 9.89 6.70
CA VAL A 6 -7.46 9.38 8.04
C VAL A 6 -8.01 7.97 7.94
N LYS A 7 -8.91 7.72 6.97
CA LYS A 7 -9.47 6.38 6.71
C LYS A 7 -8.36 5.37 6.40
N THR A 8 -7.46 5.70 5.48
CA THR A 8 -6.36 4.81 5.09
C THR A 8 -5.39 4.57 6.25
N ALA A 9 -5.04 5.61 7.02
CA ALA A 9 -4.19 5.45 8.19
C ALA A 9 -4.83 4.51 9.23
N LEU A 10 -6.07 4.81 9.67
CA LEU A 10 -6.79 3.98 10.64
C LEU A 10 -6.92 2.53 10.16
N PHE A 11 -7.23 2.35 8.88
CA PHE A 11 -7.44 1.04 8.31
C PHE A 11 -6.15 0.20 8.23
N VAL A 12 -5.00 0.82 7.94
CA VAL A 12 -3.68 0.16 8.07
C VAL A 12 -3.46 -0.33 9.51
N PHE A 13 -3.86 0.47 10.52
CA PHE A 13 -3.70 0.15 11.94
C PHE A 13 -4.74 -0.84 12.52
N CYS A 14 -5.90 -1.00 11.89
CA CYS A 14 -6.96 -1.91 12.34
C CYS A 14 -6.54 -3.40 12.30
N ALA A 15 -7.17 -4.25 13.12
CA ALA A 15 -7.01 -5.70 13.01
C ALA A 15 -7.72 -6.26 11.76
N GLY A 16 -7.14 -7.25 11.10
CA GLY A 16 -7.71 -7.88 9.89
C GLY A 16 -6.63 -8.47 8.98
N ARG A 17 -7.01 -9.35 8.05
CA ARG A 17 -6.06 -9.98 7.11
C ARG A 17 -5.42 -8.93 6.20
N LEU A 18 -4.12 -9.05 5.94
CA LEU A 18 -3.40 -8.10 5.08
C LEU A 18 -4.03 -7.99 3.68
N LEU A 19 -4.42 -9.12 3.07
CA LEU A 19 -5.02 -9.11 1.74
C LEU A 19 -6.34 -8.33 1.68
N ASP A 20 -7.19 -8.46 2.70
CA ASP A 20 -8.43 -7.68 2.78
C ASP A 20 -8.10 -6.18 2.88
N LYS A 21 -6.99 -5.85 3.54
CA LYS A 21 -6.54 -4.47 3.63
C LYS A 21 -6.08 -3.91 2.29
N LEU A 22 -5.28 -4.68 1.55
CA LEU A 22 -4.81 -4.27 0.23
C LEU A 22 -5.99 -4.11 -0.75
N LYS A 23 -6.96 -5.04 -0.72
CA LYS A 23 -8.19 -4.94 -1.53
C LYS A 23 -9.02 -3.69 -1.23
N TYR A 24 -9.16 -3.34 0.05
CA TYR A 24 -9.84 -2.10 0.43
C TYR A 24 -9.12 -0.87 -0.12
N ILE A 25 -7.78 -0.82 -0.05
CA ILE A 25 -7.00 0.27 -0.63
C ILE A 25 -7.22 0.36 -2.14
N CYS A 26 -7.21 -0.76 -2.86
CA CYS A 26 -7.56 -0.76 -4.28
C CYS A 26 -8.97 -0.21 -4.53
N GLY A 27 -9.95 -0.65 -3.74
CA GLY A 27 -11.34 -0.22 -3.84
C GLY A 27 -11.57 1.28 -3.58
N GLU A 28 -10.78 1.90 -2.70
CA GLU A 28 -10.87 3.34 -2.42
C GLU A 28 -10.19 4.21 -3.50
N LEU A 29 -9.28 3.64 -4.30
CA LEU A 29 -8.52 4.37 -5.33
C LEU A 29 -9.09 4.18 -6.73
N GLN A 30 -9.83 3.11 -6.97
CA GLN A 30 -10.40 2.84 -8.28
C GLN A 30 -11.62 3.73 -8.54
N ASP A 31 -11.80 4.09 -9.80
CA ASP A 31 -13.03 4.64 -10.31
C ASP A 31 -14.12 3.55 -10.48
N GLY A 32 -15.31 3.94 -10.95
CA GLY A 32 -16.40 3.01 -11.24
C GLY A 32 -16.11 1.98 -12.36
N ASN A 33 -14.94 2.07 -13.02
CA ASN A 33 -14.49 1.19 -14.08
C ASN A 33 -13.30 0.30 -13.65
N HIS A 34 -13.04 0.16 -12.34
CA HIS A 34 -11.92 -0.63 -11.81
C HIS A 34 -10.54 -0.14 -12.28
N ARG A 35 -10.40 1.18 -12.45
CA ARG A 35 -9.18 1.83 -12.91
C ARG A 35 -8.73 2.91 -11.95
N ILE A 36 -7.42 3.03 -11.79
CA ILE A 36 -6.76 4.01 -10.93
C ILE A 36 -5.99 4.97 -11.83
N SER A 37 -6.25 6.26 -11.68
CA SER A 37 -5.52 7.30 -12.40
C SER A 37 -4.09 7.46 -11.85
N HIS A 38 -3.15 7.91 -12.69
CA HIS A 38 -1.79 8.20 -12.21
C HIS A 38 -1.76 9.27 -11.12
N GLU A 39 -2.64 10.27 -11.22
CA GLU A 39 -2.79 11.33 -10.23
C GLU A 39 -3.26 10.78 -8.87
N GLU A 40 -4.29 9.91 -8.86
CA GLU A 40 -4.78 9.30 -7.61
C GLU A 40 -3.74 8.38 -6.99
N LEU A 41 -3.02 7.59 -7.81
CA LEU A 41 -1.91 6.78 -7.32
C LEU A 41 -0.84 7.66 -6.68
N GLU A 42 -0.36 8.70 -7.37
CA GLU A 42 0.70 9.56 -6.84
C GLU A 42 0.26 10.25 -5.54
N ASN A 43 -0.96 10.78 -5.51
CA ASN A 43 -1.55 11.38 -4.33
C ASN A 43 -1.64 10.39 -3.17
N PHE A 44 -2.08 9.16 -3.43
CA PHE A 44 -2.11 8.08 -2.44
C PHE A 44 -0.71 7.79 -1.88
N LEU A 45 0.28 7.57 -2.75
CA LEU A 45 1.64 7.23 -2.34
C LEU A 45 2.29 8.35 -1.52
N ARG A 46 2.09 9.61 -1.90
CA ARG A 46 2.58 10.76 -1.12
C ARG A 46 1.91 10.83 0.25
N ASN A 47 0.62 10.56 0.30
CA ASN A 47 -0.18 10.62 1.52
C ASN A 47 0.20 9.53 2.51
N ILE A 48 0.30 8.29 2.02
CA ILE A 48 0.60 7.15 2.87
C ILE A 48 2.05 7.20 3.41
N SER A 49 2.99 7.74 2.63
CA SER A 49 4.37 7.99 3.10
C SER A 49 4.48 8.99 4.25
N ARG A 50 3.47 9.84 4.49
CA ARG A 50 3.50 10.76 5.65
C ARG A 50 3.50 10.04 6.99
N ILE A 51 2.92 8.83 7.04
CA ILE A 51 2.86 8.03 8.27
C ILE A 51 4.27 7.63 8.71
N PRO A 52 5.06 6.88 7.92
CA PRO A 52 6.43 6.54 8.32
C PRO A 52 7.33 7.77 8.42
N GLU A 53 7.13 8.82 7.62
CA GLU A 53 7.87 10.09 7.78
C GLU A 53 7.65 10.72 9.16
N PHE A 54 6.40 10.74 9.63
CA PHE A 54 6.06 11.24 10.97
C PHE A 54 6.69 10.41 12.09
N LEU A 55 6.89 9.11 11.86
CA LEU A 55 7.56 8.20 12.78
C LEU A 55 9.10 8.25 12.71
N GLY A 56 9.67 9.16 11.91
CA GLY A 56 11.12 9.31 11.74
C GLY A 56 11.75 8.39 10.69
N GLU A 57 10.96 7.60 9.97
CA GLU A 57 11.40 6.62 8.96
C GLU A 57 11.39 7.20 7.53
N LYS A 58 11.61 8.52 7.40
CA LYS A 58 11.58 9.21 6.12
C LYS A 58 12.58 8.65 5.12
N LEU A 59 13.77 8.26 5.55
CA LEU A 59 14.82 7.73 4.68
C LEU A 59 14.49 6.32 4.15
N SER A 60 13.72 5.55 4.93
CA SER A 60 13.39 4.16 4.61
C SER A 60 12.12 4.04 3.75
N PHE A 61 11.10 4.88 4.01
CA PHE A 61 9.74 4.72 3.43
C PHE A 61 9.09 6.04 2.95
N GLY A 62 9.86 7.13 2.89
CA GLY A 62 9.32 8.46 2.63
C GLY A 62 8.86 8.70 1.19
N SER A 63 8.27 9.88 1.00
CA SER A 63 7.70 10.37 -0.26
C SER A 63 8.72 10.53 -1.40
N HIS A 64 10.02 10.53 -1.08
CA HIS A 64 11.09 10.60 -2.06
C HIS A 64 11.17 9.34 -2.96
N PHE A 65 10.58 8.22 -2.56
CA PHE A 65 10.45 7.02 -3.38
C PHE A 65 9.25 7.06 -4.36
N VAL A 66 8.34 8.02 -4.23
CA VAL A 66 7.09 8.08 -5.03
C VAL A 66 7.35 8.06 -6.55
N PRO A 67 8.30 8.85 -7.11
CA PRO A 67 8.55 8.82 -8.55
C PRO A 67 8.96 7.43 -9.05
N ALA A 68 9.85 6.76 -8.32
CA ALA A 68 10.29 5.41 -8.65
C ALA A 68 9.16 4.37 -8.51
N ALA A 69 8.30 4.53 -7.50
CA ALA A 69 7.13 3.67 -7.31
C ALA A 69 6.12 3.82 -8.45
N VAL A 70 5.78 5.05 -8.86
CA VAL A 70 4.91 5.31 -10.01
C VAL A 70 5.52 4.73 -11.28
N GLU A 71 6.81 4.98 -11.54
CA GLU A 71 7.49 4.42 -12.70
C GLU A 71 7.44 2.88 -12.71
N SER A 72 7.62 2.25 -11.55
CA SER A 72 7.63 0.79 -11.44
C SER A 72 6.31 0.12 -11.82
N ILE A 73 5.17 0.74 -11.49
CA ILE A 73 3.85 0.20 -11.85
C ILE A 73 3.46 0.57 -13.28
N CYS A 74 3.84 1.76 -13.76
CA CYS A 74 3.65 2.14 -15.17
C CYS A 74 4.33 1.16 -16.12
N LYS A 75 5.48 0.57 -15.74
CA LYS A 75 6.16 -0.47 -16.53
C LYS A 75 5.36 -1.78 -16.65
N LEU A 76 4.35 -2.00 -15.81
CA LEU A 76 3.54 -3.22 -15.79
C LEU A 76 2.30 -3.14 -16.69
N THR A 77 1.98 -1.98 -17.25
CA THR A 77 0.79 -1.78 -18.10
C THR A 77 1.07 -0.79 -19.22
N SER A 78 0.55 -1.05 -20.42
CA SER A 78 0.60 -0.11 -21.54
C SER A 78 -0.59 0.86 -21.58
N LEU A 79 -1.50 0.74 -20.61
CA LEU A 79 -2.73 1.51 -20.54
C LEU A 79 -2.49 2.89 -19.92
N PRO A 80 -3.30 3.91 -20.28
CA PRO A 80 -3.19 5.26 -19.72
C PRO A 80 -3.66 5.37 -18.26
N THR A 81 -4.27 4.32 -17.72
CA THR A 81 -4.61 4.21 -16.30
C THR A 81 -4.28 2.79 -15.84
N ILE A 82 -4.21 2.60 -14.53
CA ILE A 82 -3.78 1.35 -13.92
C ILE A 82 -5.01 0.51 -13.57
N PRO A 83 -5.17 -0.69 -14.14
CA PRO A 83 -6.20 -1.64 -13.69
C PRO A 83 -6.03 -2.02 -12.20
N ASP A 84 -7.13 -2.21 -11.47
CA ASP A 84 -7.13 -2.52 -10.04
C ASP A 84 -6.39 -3.83 -9.70
N ASP A 85 -6.48 -4.84 -10.56
CA ASP A 85 -5.78 -6.13 -10.44
C ASP A 85 -4.26 -5.98 -10.61
N VAL A 86 -3.81 -5.16 -11.57
CA VAL A 86 -2.40 -4.81 -11.75
C VAL A 86 -1.88 -4.08 -10.51
N PHE A 87 -2.66 -3.15 -9.98
CA PHE A 87 -2.30 -2.44 -8.75
C PHE A 87 -2.23 -3.35 -7.53
N LEU A 88 -3.20 -4.26 -7.35
CA LEU A 88 -3.18 -5.23 -6.26
C LEU A 88 -1.96 -6.15 -6.35
N ASN A 89 -1.65 -6.67 -7.54
CA ASN A 89 -0.47 -7.50 -7.77
C ASN A 89 0.83 -6.73 -7.53
N TRP A 90 0.87 -5.43 -7.84
CA TRP A 90 2.00 -4.57 -7.53
C TRP A 90 2.16 -4.34 -6.02
N LEU A 91 1.07 -4.08 -5.29
CA LEU A 91 1.09 -3.95 -3.82
C LEU A 91 1.62 -5.21 -3.13
N LEU A 92 1.23 -6.39 -3.63
CA LEU A 92 1.68 -7.68 -3.11
C LEU A 92 3.17 -7.94 -3.30
N LYS A 93 3.83 -7.21 -4.22
CA LYS A 93 5.29 -7.23 -4.39
C LYS A 93 6.03 -6.33 -3.41
N GLU A 94 5.32 -5.71 -2.46
CA GLU A 94 5.86 -4.88 -1.38
C GLU A 94 6.81 -3.77 -1.88
N PRO A 95 6.31 -2.80 -2.67
CA PRO A 95 7.15 -1.70 -3.16
C PRO A 95 7.76 -0.91 -1.99
N GLN A 96 8.96 -0.37 -2.19
CA GLN A 96 9.80 0.16 -1.10
C GLN A 96 9.10 1.16 -0.18
N ASN A 97 8.29 2.07 -0.70
CA ASN A 97 7.58 3.07 0.12
C ASN A 97 6.35 2.52 0.85
N LEU A 98 5.95 1.26 0.60
CA LEU A 98 4.78 0.60 1.18
C LEU A 98 5.10 -0.68 1.96
N VAL A 99 6.33 -1.22 1.86
CA VAL A 99 6.75 -2.44 2.60
C VAL A 99 6.60 -2.31 4.12
N TRP A 100 6.55 -1.10 4.65
CA TRP A 100 6.27 -0.85 6.06
C TRP A 100 4.86 -1.31 6.47
N ILE A 101 3.88 -1.34 5.56
CA ILE A 101 2.51 -1.78 5.85
C ILE A 101 2.50 -3.28 6.22
N SER A 102 3.16 -4.11 5.41
CA SER A 102 3.27 -5.54 5.68
C SER A 102 4.22 -5.81 6.85
N THR A 103 5.26 -5.01 7.01
CA THR A 103 6.16 -5.06 8.19
C THR A 103 5.40 -4.79 9.48
N PHE A 104 4.59 -3.74 9.52
CA PHE A 104 3.73 -3.40 10.66
C PHE A 104 2.73 -4.52 10.95
N TYR A 105 2.11 -5.09 9.91
CA TYR A 105 1.22 -6.25 10.05
C TYR A 105 1.92 -7.46 10.68
N ARG A 106 3.15 -7.77 10.25
CA ARG A 106 3.95 -8.87 10.80
C ARG A 106 4.28 -8.63 12.28
N MET A 107 4.74 -7.43 12.64
CA MET A 107 5.04 -7.04 14.03
C MET A 107 3.83 -7.24 14.93
N ARG A 108 2.65 -6.80 14.49
CA ARG A 108 1.39 -7.00 15.22
C ARG A 108 0.97 -8.47 15.30
N SER A 109 1.22 -9.26 14.26
CA SER A 109 0.87 -10.69 14.25
C SER A 109 1.73 -11.48 15.23
N THR A 110 3.03 -11.17 15.30
CA THR A 110 3.95 -11.77 16.28
C THR A 110 3.61 -11.39 17.72
N GLU A 111 3.16 -10.16 17.97
CA GLU A 111 2.72 -9.70 19.29
C GLU A 111 1.46 -10.45 19.78
N ASN A 112 0.56 -10.83 18.85
CA ASN A 112 -0.65 -11.59 19.17
C ASN A 112 -0.42 -13.12 19.21
N GLY A 113 0.83 -13.60 19.28
CA GLY A 113 1.16 -15.02 19.38
C GLY A 113 0.95 -15.82 18.09
N LYS A 114 0.73 -15.16 16.95
CA LYS A 114 0.67 -15.81 15.62
C LYS A 114 2.03 -15.67 14.95
N SER A 115 2.89 -16.69 15.09
CA SER A 115 4.18 -16.76 14.39
C SER A 115 3.97 -16.79 12.88
N CYS A 116 4.22 -15.68 12.20
CA CYS A 116 4.18 -15.59 10.74
C CYS A 116 5.57 -15.91 10.19
N GLY A 117 5.82 -17.20 9.93
CA GLY A 117 7.04 -17.68 9.29
C GLY A 117 7.16 -17.17 7.86
N SER A 118 8.31 -16.62 7.54
CA SER A 118 8.66 -15.92 6.30
C SER A 118 8.56 -16.75 5.01
N SER A 119 8.29 -16.02 3.92
CA SER A 119 8.18 -16.42 2.50
C SER A 119 6.83 -17.04 2.10
N LEU A 120 5.95 -16.22 1.53
CA LEU A 120 4.83 -16.63 0.65
C LEU A 120 3.72 -17.57 1.15
N CYS A 121 3.71 -18.06 2.40
CA CYS A 121 2.52 -18.74 2.95
C CYS A 121 1.63 -17.69 3.63
N SER A 122 0.61 -17.09 3.04
CA SER A 122 -0.26 -17.53 1.97
C SER A 122 -0.99 -16.28 1.45
N TYR A 123 -1.81 -16.39 0.41
CA TYR A 123 -2.91 -15.44 0.19
C TYR A 123 -4.00 -15.52 1.32
N LEU A 124 -3.64 -15.86 2.58
CA LEU A 124 -4.53 -16.15 3.73
C LEU A 124 -4.34 -15.17 4.90
#